data_AF-A0A6V7TYQ6-F1
#
_entry.id   AF-A0A6V7TYQ6-F1
#
_cell.length_a   1.000
_cell.length_b   1.000
_cell.length_c   1.000
_cell.angle_alpha   90.00
_cell.angle_beta   90.00
_cell.angle_gamma   90.00
#
_symmetry.space_group_name_H-M   'P 1'
#
loop_
_entity.id
_entity.type
_entity.pdbx_description
1 polymer ?
#
loop_
_entity_poly.entity_id
_entity_poly.type
_entity_poly.pdbx_seq_one_letter_code
_entity_poly.pdbx_strand_id
1 'polypeptide(L)'
;MPAYIYTFASPLFHLAIMIERVLATVYVKIYEKQGKKIGVISTIIVWTLTLIFVIYIYISSIIDVETFGHPMVYYVLTSIYNAQILVDIHLFYLFLVIIIAITDYYLIKRNKTIKSNFSIAFYNLSQSYQAKQNILVMRIIFPLDFSYTFAFTIYNILSSIIRAKREEYGQLVYVRAFDIIILLLFIHAIITLIVYDYFLKKQSEINKYFIKKNMNLSSDIYFKKLNHAWN
;
A
#
# COMPACT_ATOMS: atom_id res chain seq x y z
N MET A 1 1.90 16.27 13.82
CA MET A 1 3.10 15.56 13.31
C MET A 1 2.79 14.18 12.68
N PRO A 2 2.04 13.26 13.33
CA PRO A 2 1.78 11.93 12.76
C PRO A 2 1.06 11.95 11.40
N ALA A 3 0.19 12.94 11.19
CA ALA A 3 -0.54 13.12 9.94
C ALA A 3 0.36 13.39 8.72
N TYR A 4 1.40 14.21 8.89
CA TYR A 4 2.35 14.53 7.81
C TYR A 4 3.21 13.32 7.43
N ILE A 5 3.60 12.51 8.42
CA ILE A 5 4.32 11.27 8.19
C ILE A 5 3.43 10.30 7.41
N TYR A 6 2.17 10.12 7.82
CA TYR A 6 1.25 9.22 7.14
C TYR A 6 0.96 9.64 5.70
N THR A 7 0.58 10.91 5.50
CA THR A 7 0.25 11.46 4.17
C THR A 7 1.42 11.42 3.20
N PHE A 8 2.66 11.50 3.69
CA PHE A 8 3.85 11.44 2.85
C PHE A 8 4.37 10.01 2.63
N ALA A 9 4.46 9.20 3.69
CA ALA A 9 5.04 7.87 3.61
C ALA A 9 4.10 6.86 2.94
N SER A 10 2.79 6.99 3.14
CA SER A 10 1.82 6.01 2.64
C SER A 10 1.82 5.89 1.11
N PRO A 11 1.75 6.97 0.30
CA PRO A 11 1.87 6.87 -1.16
C PRO A 11 3.18 6.21 -1.62
N LEU A 12 4.29 6.50 -0.93
CA LEU A 12 5.60 5.91 -1.24
C LEU A 12 5.66 4.40 -0.93
N PHE A 13 5.01 3.96 0.15
CA PHE A 13 4.86 2.53 0.43
C PHE A 13 3.99 1.84 -0.61
N HIS A 14 2.87 2.43 -1.02
CA HIS A 14 2.05 1.89 -2.12
C HIS A 14 2.84 1.78 -3.43
N LEU A 15 3.69 2.77 -3.73
CA LEU A 15 4.60 2.71 -4.88
C LEU A 15 5.61 1.57 -4.76
N ALA A 16 6.26 1.42 -3.61
CA ALA A 16 7.22 0.35 -3.37
C ALA A 16 6.59 -1.04 -3.55
N ILE A 17 5.38 -1.24 -3.00
CA ILE A 17 4.60 -2.47 -3.15
C ILE A 17 4.22 -2.70 -4.62
N MET A 18 3.81 -1.66 -5.35
CA MET A 18 3.53 -1.76 -6.78
C MET A 18 4.78 -2.19 -7.57
N ILE A 19 5.95 -1.61 -7.31
CA ILE A 19 7.20 -1.96 -7.99
C ILE A 19 7.55 -3.42 -7.73
N GLU A 20 7.46 -3.87 -6.48
CA GLU A 20 7.70 -5.27 -6.11
C GLU A 20 6.78 -6.21 -6.89
N ARG A 21 5.49 -5.87 -7.01
CA ARG A 21 4.50 -6.67 -7.75
C ARG A 21 4.75 -6.69 -9.26
N VAL A 22 5.16 -5.57 -9.85
CA VAL A 22 5.57 -5.51 -11.26
C VAL A 22 6.76 -6.42 -11.49
N LEU A 23 7.79 -6.37 -10.63
CA LEU A 23 8.97 -7.22 -10.73
C LEU A 23 8.60 -8.70 -10.58
N ALA A 24 7.78 -9.04 -9.59
CA ALA A 24 7.32 -10.41 -9.36
C ALA A 24 6.44 -10.97 -10.50
N THR A 25 5.77 -10.11 -11.27
CA THR A 25 4.87 -10.53 -12.36
C THR A 25 5.55 -10.53 -13.73
N VAL A 26 6.35 -9.50 -14.04
CA VAL A 26 6.95 -9.30 -15.37
C VAL A 26 8.37 -9.85 -15.43
N TYR A 27 9.15 -9.73 -14.35
CA TYR A 27 10.58 -10.03 -14.30
C TYR A 27 10.90 -11.14 -13.30
N VAL A 28 10.11 -12.21 -13.32
CA VAL A 28 10.16 -13.34 -12.37
C VAL A 28 11.60 -13.84 -12.12
N LYS A 29 12.38 -14.09 -13.18
CA LYS A 29 13.75 -14.62 -13.08
C LYS A 29 14.72 -13.70 -12.34
N ILE A 30 14.53 -12.38 -12.45
CA ILE A 30 15.35 -11.37 -11.76
C ILE A 30 14.89 -11.29 -10.31
N TYR A 31 13.58 -11.26 -10.08
CA TYR A 31 12.97 -11.21 -8.77
C TYR A 31 13.42 -12.38 -7.87
N GLU A 32 13.43 -13.61 -8.41
CA GLU A 32 13.90 -14.81 -7.69
C GLU A 32 15.36 -14.68 -7.21
N LYS A 33 16.24 -14.09 -8.02
CA LYS A 33 17.65 -13.91 -7.66
C LYS A 33 17.86 -12.85 -6.59
N GLN A 34 16.98 -11.85 -6.54
CA GLN A 34 17.10 -10.72 -5.63
C GLN A 34 16.44 -10.99 -4.27
N GLY A 35 15.43 -11.87 -4.22
CA GLY A 35 14.80 -12.31 -2.98
C GLY A 35 14.30 -11.12 -2.14
N LYS A 36 14.63 -11.11 -0.84
CA LYS A 36 14.18 -10.09 0.11
C LYS A 36 14.86 -8.71 -0.06
N LYS A 37 15.93 -8.62 -0.86
CA LYS A 37 16.75 -7.40 -0.93
C LYS A 37 15.97 -6.19 -1.45
N ILE A 38 15.10 -6.39 -2.43
CA ILE A 38 14.28 -5.30 -3.02
C ILE A 38 13.42 -4.65 -1.94
N GLY A 39 12.66 -5.44 -1.17
CA GLY A 39 11.77 -4.91 -0.14
C GLY A 39 12.53 -4.13 0.95
N VAL A 40 13.69 -4.64 1.39
CA VAL A 40 14.52 -3.96 2.39
C VAL A 40 15.06 -2.64 1.85
N ILE A 41 15.62 -2.63 0.64
CA ILE A 41 16.15 -1.41 0.01
C ILE A 41 15.03 -0.37 -0.17
N SER A 42 13.88 -0.78 -0.70
CA SER A 42 12.72 0.11 -0.86
C SER A 42 12.27 0.69 0.47
N THR A 43 12.23 -0.12 1.54
CA THR A 43 11.83 0.34 2.87
C THR A 43 12.80 1.38 3.44
N ILE A 44 14.11 1.17 3.27
CA ILE A 44 15.14 2.13 3.67
C ILE A 44 14.93 3.45 2.93
N ILE A 45 14.76 3.40 1.60
CA ILE A 45 14.55 4.60 0.77
C ILE A 45 13.31 5.38 1.24
N VAL A 46 12.17 4.71 1.45
CA VAL A 46 10.92 5.37 1.87
C VAL A 46 11.11 6.07 3.22
N TRP A 47 11.73 5.41 4.20
CA TRP A 47 11.98 6.01 5.51
C TRP A 47 12.97 7.17 5.45
N THR A 48 14.04 7.06 4.65
CA THR A 48 15.00 8.15 4.45
C THR A 48 14.32 9.38 3.83
N LEU A 49 13.52 9.20 2.78
CA LEU A 49 12.77 10.31 2.16
C LEU A 49 11.76 10.94 3.14
N THR A 50 11.07 10.10 3.92
CA THR A 50 10.13 10.56 4.94
C THR A 50 10.84 11.37 6.03
N LEU A 51 12.03 10.93 6.47
CA LEU A 51 12.83 11.66 7.46
C LEU A 51 13.28 13.03 6.93
N ILE A 52 13.77 13.08 5.68
CA ILE A 52 14.17 14.33 5.03
C ILE A 52 12.97 15.30 4.96
N PHE A 53 11.80 14.80 4.58
CA PHE A 53 10.58 15.59 4.52
C PHE A 53 10.14 16.14 5.88
N VAL A 54 10.21 15.33 6.93
CA VAL A 54 9.90 15.77 8.30
C VAL A 54 10.86 16.86 8.76
N ILE A 55 12.17 16.69 8.52
CA ILE A 55 13.18 17.70 8.84
C ILE A 55 12.90 19.01 8.09
N TYR A 56 12.56 18.92 6.80
CA TYR A 56 12.20 20.08 5.99
C TYR A 56 10.97 20.84 6.55
N ILE A 57 9.89 20.13 6.88
CA ILE A 57 8.71 20.75 7.51
C ILE A 57 9.09 21.43 8.83
N TYR A 58 9.88 20.75 9.66
CA TYR A 58 10.26 21.27 10.98
C TYR A 58 11.08 22.55 10.86
N ILE A 59 12.12 22.57 10.03
CA ILE A 59 12.97 23.75 9.80
C ILE A 59 12.14 24.89 9.22
N SER A 60 11.33 24.63 8.19
CA SER A 60 10.46 25.64 7.57
C SER A 60 9.37 26.20 8.50
N SER A 61 9.01 25.47 9.55
CA SER A 61 8.10 25.96 10.58
C SER A 61 8.81 26.87 11.58
N ILE A 62 10.03 26.54 12.00
CA ILE A 62 10.78 27.35 12.98
C ILE A 62 11.20 28.72 12.41
N ILE A 63 11.45 28.80 11.11
CA ILE A 63 11.79 30.06 10.43
C ILE A 63 10.63 31.06 10.49
N ASP A 64 9.39 30.59 10.56
CA ASP A 64 8.19 31.42 10.66
C ASP A 64 7.95 31.83 12.12
N VAL A 65 8.80 32.73 12.62
CA VAL A 65 8.81 33.22 14.01
C VAL A 65 7.54 34.02 14.32
N GLU A 66 6.94 34.67 13.34
CA GLU A 66 5.68 35.42 13.53
C GLU A 66 4.53 34.49 13.89
N THR A 67 4.45 33.35 13.22
CA THR A 67 3.40 32.36 13.46
C THR A 67 3.76 31.47 14.66
N PHE A 68 4.97 30.92 14.71
CA PHE A 68 5.36 29.90 15.69
C PHE A 68 6.16 30.42 16.89
N GLY A 69 6.43 31.72 16.98
CA GLY A 69 7.12 32.34 18.13
C GLY A 69 6.25 32.46 19.38
N HIS A 70 4.96 32.11 19.30
CA HIS A 70 4.00 32.20 20.39
C HIS A 70 3.44 30.82 20.75
N PRO A 71 3.06 30.59 22.03
CA PRO A 71 2.46 29.32 22.43
C PRO A 71 1.13 29.10 21.71
N MET A 72 1.08 28.05 20.90
CA MET A 72 -0.13 27.67 20.16
C MET A 72 -0.96 26.65 20.94
N VAL A 73 -2.28 26.80 20.87
CA VAL A 73 -3.25 25.81 21.39
C VAL A 73 -3.26 24.53 20.52
N TYR A 74 -2.82 24.62 19.26
CA TYR A 74 -2.84 23.53 18.28
C TYR A 74 -1.45 23.30 17.69
N TYR A 75 -1.07 22.03 17.53
CA TYR A 75 0.18 21.62 16.89
C TYR A 75 0.03 21.51 15.38
N VAL A 76 0.15 22.65 14.69
CA VAL A 76 0.22 22.73 13.22
C VAL A 76 1.68 22.98 12.82
N LEU A 77 2.15 22.40 11.72
CA LEU A 77 3.49 22.66 11.17
C LEU A 77 3.42 23.25 9.75
N THR A 78 2.23 23.70 9.35
CA THR A 78 2.03 24.39 8.08
C THR A 78 2.37 25.88 8.28
N SER A 79 3.45 26.33 7.68
CA SER A 79 3.92 27.73 7.66
C SER A 79 3.65 28.37 6.31
N ILE A 80 3.79 29.69 6.22
CA ILE A 80 3.72 30.40 4.93
C ILE A 80 4.75 29.89 3.91
N TYR A 81 5.90 29.38 4.39
CA TYR A 81 7.01 28.92 3.56
C TYR A 81 6.82 27.50 3.00
N ASN A 82 6.06 26.65 3.69
CA ASN A 82 5.85 25.26 3.28
C ASN A 82 4.44 24.97 2.74
N ALA A 83 3.48 25.88 2.94
CA ALA A 83 2.08 25.65 2.59
C ALA A 83 1.89 25.28 1.12
N GLN A 84 2.51 26.01 0.19
CA GLN A 84 2.38 25.74 -1.26
C GLN A 84 3.04 24.41 -1.64
N ILE A 85 4.26 24.18 -1.15
CA ILE A 85 5.01 22.94 -1.40
C ILE A 85 4.23 21.73 -0.90
N LEU A 86 3.56 21.84 0.25
CA LEU A 86 2.67 20.79 0.75
C LEU A 86 1.52 20.53 -0.23
N VAL A 87 0.87 21.55 -0.76
CA VAL A 87 -0.21 21.35 -1.76
C VAL A 87 0.32 20.63 -3.00
N ASP A 88 1.45 21.08 -3.53
CA ASP A 88 2.05 20.52 -4.74
C ASP A 88 2.44 19.04 -4.54
N ILE A 89 3.02 18.70 -3.38
CA ILE A 89 3.34 17.31 -3.01
C ILE A 89 2.08 16.45 -2.93
N HIS A 90 0.99 16.95 -2.35
CA HIS A 90 -0.25 16.19 -2.25
C HIS A 90 -0.88 15.93 -3.62
N LEU A 91 -0.86 16.91 -4.52
CA LEU A 91 -1.31 16.75 -5.90
C LEU A 91 -0.44 15.76 -6.68
N PHE A 92 0.88 15.85 -6.51
CA PHE A 92 1.81 14.89 -7.10
C PHE A 92 1.53 13.46 -6.61
N TYR A 93 1.30 13.27 -5.31
CA TYR A 93 0.94 11.96 -4.76
C TYR A 93 -0.43 11.47 -5.18
N LEU A 94 -1.40 12.36 -5.38
CA LEU A 94 -2.69 11.98 -5.94
C LEU A 94 -2.50 11.38 -7.34
N PHE A 95 -1.72 12.05 -8.19
CA PHE A 95 -1.36 11.55 -9.52
C PHE A 95 -0.63 10.22 -9.45
N LEU A 96 0.36 10.09 -8.56
CA LEU A 96 1.11 8.85 -8.34
C LEU A 96 0.20 7.67 -7.97
N VAL A 97 -0.71 7.88 -7.02
CA VAL A 97 -1.61 6.84 -6.51
C VAL A 97 -2.63 6.41 -7.56
N ILE A 98 -3.08 7.33 -8.44
CA ILE A 98 -3.89 6.98 -9.62
C ILE A 98 -3.10 6.09 -10.58
N ILE A 99 -1.83 6.40 -10.86
CA ILE A 99 -0.97 5.54 -11.70
C ILE A 99 -0.81 4.15 -11.10
N ILE A 100 -0.62 4.06 -9.78
CA ILE A 100 -0.50 2.79 -9.06
C ILE A 100 -1.77 1.95 -9.27
N ALA A 101 -2.94 2.53 -9.03
CA ALA A 101 -4.22 1.84 -9.20
C ALA A 101 -4.43 1.34 -10.64
N ILE A 102 -4.08 2.14 -11.64
CA ILE A 102 -4.12 1.75 -13.06
C ILE A 102 -3.15 0.59 -13.33
N THR A 103 -1.92 0.67 -12.83
CA THR A 103 -0.90 -0.36 -13.01
C THR A 103 -1.33 -1.69 -12.41
N ASP A 104 -1.87 -1.66 -11.18
CA ASP A 104 -2.36 -2.88 -10.53
C ASP A 104 -3.54 -3.50 -11.28
N TYR A 105 -4.44 -2.69 -11.84
CA TYR A 105 -5.51 -3.18 -12.71
C TYR A 105 -4.95 -3.91 -13.94
N TYR A 106 -3.94 -3.33 -14.62
CA TYR A 106 -3.27 -3.98 -15.75
C TYR A 106 -2.56 -5.28 -15.36
N LEU A 107 -1.89 -5.31 -14.20
CA LEU A 107 -1.23 -6.52 -13.70
C LEU A 107 -2.23 -7.65 -13.45
N ILE A 108 -3.39 -7.36 -12.87
CA ILE A 108 -4.47 -8.36 -12.68
C ILE A 108 -4.94 -8.91 -14.02
N LYS A 109 -5.18 -8.04 -15.01
CA LYS A 109 -5.59 -8.46 -16.35
C LYS A 109 -4.54 -9.37 -16.99
N ARG A 110 -3.26 -8.97 -16.92
CA ARG A 110 -2.13 -9.76 -17.45
C ARG A 110 -2.02 -11.13 -16.79
N ASN A 111 -2.17 -11.21 -15.47
CA ASN A 111 -2.11 -12.49 -14.76
C ASN A 111 -3.25 -13.45 -15.11
N LYS A 112 -4.45 -12.93 -15.39
CA LYS A 112 -5.56 -13.76 -15.92
C LYS A 112 -5.22 -14.32 -17.29
N THR A 113 -4.61 -13.52 -18.17
CA THR A 113 -4.18 -13.96 -19.51
C THR A 113 -3.05 -14.98 -19.47
N ILE A 114 -2.08 -14.83 -18.56
CA ILE A 114 -1.02 -15.84 -18.37
C ILE A 114 -1.63 -17.18 -17.94
N LYS A 115 -2.61 -17.15 -17.03
CA LYS A 115 -3.31 -18.36 -16.59
C LYS A 115 -4.08 -19.05 -17.73
N SER A 116 -4.71 -18.30 -18.64
CA SER A 116 -5.46 -18.88 -19.77
C SER A 116 -4.55 -19.45 -20.86
N ASN A 117 -3.34 -18.92 -21.01
CA ASN A 117 -2.41 -19.29 -22.09
C ASN A 117 -1.40 -20.39 -21.69
N PHE A 118 -1.55 -21.01 -20.52
CA PHE A 118 -0.74 -22.17 -20.15
C PHE A 118 -1.13 -23.37 -21.03
N SER A 119 -0.45 -23.50 -22.17
CA SER A 119 -0.44 -24.71 -22.98
C SER A 119 0.28 -25.84 -22.20
N ILE A 120 -0.28 -27.05 -22.27
CA ILE A 120 0.21 -28.26 -21.59
C ILE A 120 1.68 -28.57 -21.97
N ALA A 121 2.15 -28.08 -23.12
CA ALA A 121 3.48 -28.38 -23.66
C ALA A 121 4.66 -27.68 -22.92
N PHE A 122 4.42 -26.62 -22.14
CA PHE A 122 5.46 -25.88 -21.41
C PHE A 122 5.13 -25.72 -19.92
N TYR A 123 4.52 -26.74 -19.32
CA TYR A 123 4.11 -26.70 -17.92
C TYR A 123 5.30 -26.78 -16.96
N ASN A 124 5.72 -25.65 -16.41
CA ASN A 124 6.68 -25.60 -15.29
C ASN A 124 5.93 -25.45 -13.96
N LEU A 125 6.10 -26.46 -13.08
CA LEU A 125 5.43 -26.53 -11.78
C LEU A 125 5.76 -25.33 -10.88
N SER A 126 6.99 -24.82 -10.92
CA SER A 126 7.40 -23.66 -10.11
C SER A 126 6.73 -22.37 -10.57
N GLN A 127 6.65 -22.16 -11.89
CA GLN A 127 6.02 -20.97 -12.47
C GLN A 127 4.50 -20.96 -12.26
N SER A 128 3.85 -22.11 -12.38
CA SER A 128 2.41 -22.26 -12.09
C SER A 128 2.10 -21.97 -10.62
N TYR A 129 2.93 -22.46 -9.70
CA TYR A 129 2.80 -22.18 -8.26
C TYR A 129 3.00 -20.68 -7.95
N GLN A 130 4.02 -20.06 -8.52
CA GLN A 130 4.30 -18.63 -8.35
C GLN A 130 3.21 -17.74 -8.93
N ALA A 131 2.72 -18.04 -10.13
CA ALA A 131 1.61 -17.31 -10.73
C ALA A 131 0.35 -17.39 -9.84
N LYS A 132 0.07 -18.56 -9.26
CA LYS A 132 -1.05 -18.75 -8.33
C LYS A 132 -0.90 -17.94 -7.04
N GLN A 133 0.30 -17.92 -6.45
CA GLN A 133 0.62 -17.09 -5.29
C GLN A 133 0.49 -15.59 -5.62
N ASN A 134 1.07 -15.13 -6.73
CA ASN A 134 1.01 -13.73 -7.15
C ASN A 134 -0.43 -13.26 -7.44
N ILE A 135 -1.26 -14.11 -8.07
CA ILE A 135 -2.68 -13.81 -8.29
C ILE A 135 -3.44 -13.65 -6.97
N LEU A 136 -3.15 -14.54 -6.02
CA LEU A 136 -3.79 -14.50 -4.71
C LEU A 136 -3.40 -13.24 -3.94
N VAL A 137 -2.11 -12.91 -3.90
CA VAL A 137 -1.60 -11.72 -3.23
C VAL A 137 -2.20 -10.47 -3.88
N MET A 138 -2.22 -10.39 -5.21
CA MET A 138 -2.85 -9.26 -5.91
C MET A 138 -4.34 -9.13 -5.62
N ARG A 139 -5.08 -10.24 -5.43
CA ARG A 139 -6.51 -10.17 -5.08
C ARG A 139 -6.74 -9.54 -3.71
N ILE A 140 -5.79 -9.64 -2.78
CA ILE A 140 -5.88 -9.06 -1.44
C ILE A 140 -5.42 -7.60 -1.45
N ILE A 141 -4.28 -7.30 -2.10
CA ILE A 141 -3.69 -5.96 -2.04
C ILE A 141 -4.43 -4.97 -2.95
N PHE A 142 -4.91 -5.38 -4.12
CA PHE A 142 -5.57 -4.45 -5.05
C PHE A 142 -6.80 -3.72 -4.47
N PRO A 143 -7.76 -4.40 -3.81
CA PRO A 143 -8.87 -3.70 -3.16
C PRO A 143 -8.41 -2.68 -2.12
N LEU A 144 -7.29 -2.96 -1.43
CA LEU A 144 -6.71 -2.05 -0.44
C LEU A 144 -6.11 -0.82 -1.12
N ASP A 145 -5.26 -0.99 -2.14
CA ASP A 145 -4.67 0.12 -2.89
C ASP A 145 -5.74 0.98 -3.57
N PHE A 146 -6.77 0.35 -4.12
CA PHE A 146 -7.91 1.05 -4.70
C PHE A 146 -8.68 1.84 -3.65
N SER A 147 -8.95 1.24 -2.48
CA SER A 147 -9.61 1.93 -1.37
C SER A 147 -8.81 3.13 -0.86
N TYR A 148 -7.48 2.99 -0.80
CA TYR A 148 -6.58 4.07 -0.42
C TYR A 148 -6.60 5.20 -1.44
N THR A 149 -6.51 4.87 -2.73
CA THR A 149 -6.64 5.83 -3.83
C THR A 149 -7.92 6.64 -3.71
N PHE A 150 -9.03 5.96 -3.44
CA PHE A 150 -10.34 6.59 -3.28
C PHE A 150 -10.39 7.51 -2.05
N ALA A 151 -9.96 7.02 -0.87
CA ALA A 151 -9.92 7.81 0.35
C ALA A 151 -8.99 9.03 0.23
N PHE A 152 -7.83 8.86 -0.40
CA PHE A 152 -6.87 9.93 -0.63
C PHE A 152 -7.38 10.97 -1.62
N THR A 153 -8.13 10.55 -2.64
CA THR A 153 -8.82 11.46 -3.57
C THR A 153 -9.85 12.33 -2.84
N ILE A 154 -10.69 11.70 -2.01
CA ILE A 154 -11.68 12.43 -1.19
C ILE A 154 -10.98 13.42 -0.26
N TYR A 155 -9.92 12.98 0.42
CA TYR A 155 -9.10 13.84 1.28
C TYR A 155 -8.61 15.09 0.52
N ASN A 156 -8.05 14.91 -0.67
CA ASN A 156 -7.53 16.02 -1.48
C ASN A 156 -8.63 16.99 -1.94
N ILE A 157 -9.78 16.46 -2.37
CA ILE A 157 -10.93 17.29 -2.78
C ILE A 157 -11.43 18.11 -1.58
N LEU A 158 -11.66 17.47 -0.44
CA LEU A 158 -12.14 18.16 0.77
C LEU A 158 -11.12 19.19 1.25
N SER A 159 -9.84 18.83 1.33
CA SER A 159 -8.74 19.74 1.70
C SER A 159 -8.70 20.97 0.79
N SER A 160 -8.90 20.79 -0.52
CA SER A 160 -8.93 21.89 -1.50
C SER A 160 -10.13 22.81 -1.30
N ILE A 161 -11.32 22.25 -1.04
CA ILE A 161 -12.54 23.03 -0.76
C ILE A 161 -12.35 23.89 0.50
N ILE A 162 -11.80 23.32 1.57
CA ILE A 162 -11.56 24.07 2.81
C ILE A 162 -10.51 25.16 2.63
N ARG A 163 -9.46 24.91 1.84
CA ARG A 163 -8.47 25.95 1.48
C ARG A 163 -9.09 27.09 0.70
N ALA A 164 -9.94 26.79 -0.29
CA ALA A 164 -10.60 27.81 -1.09
C ALA A 164 -11.50 28.73 -0.26
N LYS A 165 -12.13 28.19 0.79
CA LYS A 165 -13.01 28.94 1.71
C LYS A 165 -12.29 29.49 2.95
N ARG A 166 -10.95 29.53 2.94
CA ARG A 166 -10.17 29.97 4.12
C ARG A 166 -10.54 31.39 4.55
N GLU A 167 -10.83 32.28 3.62
CA GLU A 167 -11.17 33.69 3.92
C GLU A 167 -12.58 33.84 4.51
N GLU A 168 -13.49 32.92 4.18
CA GLU A 168 -14.87 32.90 4.69
C GLU A 168 -14.97 32.27 6.09
N TYR A 169 -14.06 31.36 6.42
CA TYR A 169 -14.05 30.65 7.69
C TYR A 169 -13.12 31.32 8.71
N GLY A 170 -13.62 31.49 9.94
CA GLY A 170 -12.76 31.85 11.07
C GLY A 170 -11.62 30.82 11.26
N GLN A 171 -10.45 31.28 11.70
CA GLN A 171 -9.24 30.44 11.83
C GLN A 171 -9.48 29.14 12.61
N LEU A 172 -10.27 29.19 13.66
CA LEU A 172 -10.60 28.02 14.49
C LEU A 172 -11.46 26.99 13.74
N VAL A 173 -12.41 27.44 12.92
CA VAL A 173 -13.25 26.55 12.10
C VAL A 173 -12.41 25.88 11.02
N TYR A 174 -11.52 26.65 10.39
CA TYR A 174 -10.59 26.16 9.39
C TYR A 174 -9.69 25.02 9.93
N VAL A 175 -9.05 25.24 11.08
CA VAL A 175 -8.16 24.22 11.69
C VAL A 175 -8.93 22.95 12.06
N ARG A 176 -10.08 23.09 12.72
CA ARG A 176 -10.91 21.93 13.10
C ARG A 176 -11.40 21.13 11.90
N ALA A 177 -11.81 21.80 10.84
CA ALA A 177 -12.30 21.13 9.65
C ALA A 177 -11.15 20.38 8.93
N PHE A 178 -9.94 20.92 8.96
CA PHE A 178 -8.74 20.22 8.50
C PHE A 178 -8.42 18.97 9.33
N ASP A 179 -8.51 19.05 10.66
CA ASP A 179 -8.28 17.90 11.53
C ASP A 179 -9.30 16.78 11.28
N ILE A 180 -10.58 17.13 11.06
CA ILE A 180 -11.63 16.16 10.72
C ILE A 180 -11.32 15.46 9.38
N ILE A 181 -10.86 16.21 8.38
CA ILE A 181 -10.49 15.63 7.08
C ILE A 181 -9.28 14.70 7.22
N ILE A 182 -8.30 15.06 8.04
CA ILE A 182 -7.13 14.20 8.31
C ILE A 182 -7.55 12.93 9.05
N LEU A 183 -8.51 13.01 9.97
CA LEU A 183 -9.03 11.86 10.72
C LEU A 183 -9.59 10.78 9.78
N LEU A 184 -10.21 11.17 8.66
CA LEU A 184 -10.69 10.23 7.63
C LEU A 184 -9.58 9.28 7.15
N LEU A 185 -8.38 9.81 6.92
CA LEU A 185 -7.22 9.03 6.48
C LEU A 185 -6.72 8.08 7.57
N PHE A 186 -6.75 8.51 8.84
CA PHE A 186 -6.38 7.64 9.96
C PHE A 186 -7.39 6.52 10.18
N ILE A 187 -8.68 6.80 10.08
CA ILE A 187 -9.73 5.78 10.16
C ILE A 187 -9.54 4.77 9.03
N HIS A 188 -9.26 5.23 7.80
CA HIS A 188 -8.95 4.34 6.68
C HIS A 188 -7.73 3.46 6.95
N ALA A 189 -6.66 4.01 7.55
CA ALA A 189 -5.47 3.24 7.93
C ALA A 189 -5.79 2.12 8.93
N ILE A 190 -6.60 2.42 9.95
CA ILE A 190 -7.03 1.45 10.97
C ILE A 190 -7.87 0.33 10.32
N ILE A 191 -8.86 0.71 9.50
CA ILE A 191 -9.70 -0.25 8.77
C ILE A 191 -8.82 -1.14 7.89
N THR A 192 -7.87 -0.55 7.15
CA THR A 192 -6.95 -1.28 6.29
C THR A 192 -6.14 -2.31 7.07
N LEU A 193 -5.63 -1.96 8.25
CA LEU A 193 -4.88 -2.88 9.10
C LEU A 193 -5.74 -4.07 9.59
N ILE A 194 -6.98 -3.80 10.02
CA ILE A 194 -7.93 -4.84 10.45
C ILE A 194 -8.27 -5.79 9.28
N VAL A 195 -8.55 -5.22 8.11
CA VAL A 195 -8.85 -5.99 6.90
C VAL A 195 -7.64 -6.84 6.49
N TYR A 196 -6.44 -6.29 6.56
CA TYR A 196 -5.21 -7.00 6.24
C TYR A 196 -4.97 -8.18 7.18
N ASP A 197 -5.10 -7.99 8.50
CA ASP A 197 -4.97 -9.07 9.49
C ASP A 197 -6.02 -10.17 9.26
N TYR A 198 -7.28 -9.79 8.99
CA TYR A 198 -8.34 -10.74 8.66
C TYR A 198 -7.99 -11.59 7.43
N PHE A 199 -7.51 -10.96 6.35
CA PHE A 199 -7.13 -11.69 5.13
C PHE A 199 -5.93 -12.60 5.35
N LEU A 200 -4.91 -12.16 6.09
CA LEU A 200 -3.75 -12.98 6.42
C LEU A 200 -4.13 -14.21 7.26
N LYS A 201 -5.02 -14.04 8.26
CA LYS A 201 -5.53 -15.15 9.06
C LYS A 201 -6.27 -16.17 8.21
N LYS A 202 -7.22 -15.70 7.40
CA LYS A 202 -8.00 -16.53 6.47
C LYS A 202 -7.11 -17.27 5.46
N GLN A 203 -6.08 -16.59 4.95
CA GLN A 203 -5.08 -17.18 4.08
C GLN A 203 -4.31 -18.32 4.78
N SER A 204 -3.91 -18.10 6.04
CA SER A 204 -3.20 -19.11 6.82
C SER A 204 -4.05 -20.35 7.09
N GLU A 205 -5.35 -20.17 7.33
CA GLU A 205 -6.31 -21.26 7.54
C GLU A 205 -6.50 -22.10 6.27
N ILE A 206 -6.67 -21.45 5.12
CA ILE A 206 -6.79 -22.14 3.83
C ILE A 206 -5.52 -22.95 3.53
N ASN A 207 -4.34 -22.39 3.80
CA ASN A 207 -3.07 -23.09 3.62
C ASN A 207 -2.94 -24.30 4.56
N LYS A 208 -3.30 -24.15 5.85
CA LYS A 208 -3.31 -25.26 6.82
C LYS A 208 -4.26 -26.37 6.38
N TYR A 209 -5.47 -26.03 5.93
CA TYR A 209 -6.44 -27.00 5.43
C TYR A 209 -5.93 -27.73 4.18
N PHE A 210 -5.31 -27.02 3.24
CA PHE A 210 -4.74 -27.61 2.02
C PHE A 210 -3.60 -28.59 2.34
N ILE A 211 -2.69 -28.23 3.26
CA ILE A 211 -1.60 -29.11 3.71
C ILE A 211 -2.18 -30.36 4.38
N LYS A 212 -3.13 -30.20 5.30
CA LYS A 212 -3.79 -31.32 5.99
C LYS A 212 -4.49 -32.27 5.02
N LYS A 213 -5.20 -31.73 4.02
CA LYS A 213 -5.89 -32.52 3.00
C LYS A 213 -4.93 -33.29 2.10
N ASN A 214 -3.82 -32.68 1.68
CA ASN A 214 -2.81 -33.34 0.83
C ASN A 214 -1.98 -34.37 1.60
N MET A 215 -1.71 -34.15 2.89
CA MET A 215 -1.08 -35.17 3.75
C MET A 215 -1.94 -36.43 3.77
N ASN A 216 -3.25 -36.30 4.02
CA ASN A 216 -4.17 -37.43 4.00
C ASN A 216 -4.26 -38.12 2.63
N LEU A 217 -4.25 -37.34 1.54
CA LEU A 217 -4.26 -37.91 0.20
C LEU A 217 -2.97 -38.68 -0.13
N SER A 218 -1.82 -38.19 0.33
CA SER A 218 -0.52 -38.85 0.13
C SER A 218 -0.37 -40.13 0.96
N SER A 219 -0.90 -40.14 2.19
CA SER A 219 -0.97 -41.36 3.01
C SER A 219 -1.91 -42.37 2.37
N ASP A 220 -3.08 -41.95 1.88
CA ASP A 220 -4.05 -42.85 1.24
C ASP A 220 -3.48 -43.46 -0.05
N ILE A 221 -2.71 -42.70 -0.84
CA ILE A 221 -2.02 -43.21 -2.04
C ILE A 221 -0.89 -44.19 -1.65
N TYR A 222 -0.14 -43.90 -0.58
CA TYR A 222 0.89 -44.80 -0.07
C TYR A 222 0.31 -46.14 0.40
N PHE A 223 -0.75 -46.11 1.22
CA PHE A 223 -1.42 -47.32 1.70
C PHE A 223 -2.14 -48.09 0.59
N LYS A 224 -2.70 -47.41 -0.42
CA LYS A 224 -3.23 -48.08 -1.63
C LYS A 224 -2.14 -48.82 -2.41
N LYS A 225 -0.95 -48.23 -2.57
CA LYS A 225 0.18 -48.91 -3.23
C LYS A 225 0.67 -50.12 -2.44
N LEU A 226 0.68 -50.02 -1.10
CA LEU A 226 1.11 -51.10 -0.24
C LEU A 226 0.14 -52.30 -0.31
N ASN A 227 -1.17 -52.05 -0.27
CA ASN A 227 -2.19 -53.09 -0.45
C ASN A 227 -2.14 -53.75 -1.83
N HIS A 228 -1.75 -53.01 -2.87
CA HIS A 228 -1.63 -53.56 -4.22
C HIS A 228 -0.33 -54.35 -4.44
N ALA A 229 0.66 -54.18 -3.58
CA ALA A 229 1.92 -54.92 -3.60
C ALA A 229 1.87 -56.20 -2.75
N TRP A 230 0.85 -56.35 -1.90
CA TRP A 230 0.67 -57.47 -0.97
C TRP A 230 -0.48 -58.40 -1.34
N ASN A 231 -1.22 -58.09 -2.41
CA ASN A 231 -2.17 -58.98 -3.10
C ASN A 231 -1.62 -59.31 -4.48
#